data_AF-A0A812M3D0-F1
#
_entry.id   AF-A0A812M3D0-F1
#
_cell.length_a   1.000
_cell.length_b   1.000
_cell.length_c   1.000
_cell.angle_alpha   90.00
_cell.angle_beta   90.00
_cell.angle_gamma   90.00
#
_symmetry.space_group_name_H-M   'P 1'
#
loop_
_entity.id
_entity.type
_entity.pdbx_description
1 polymer ?
#
loop_
_entity_poly.entity_id
_entity_poly.type
_entity_poly.pdbx_seq_one_letter_code
_entity_poly.pdbx_strand_id
1 'polypeptide(L)'
;PEPDPLESLLFATSVGVPSGVSSSVRAIRQARASRLAAAQRKFPAAHLLLLGVFGTCSLSIFLLLGAGLAGFEAFEASKPGHLLAILAPLFGLLVSVQALTAAVLRELSLPGGSQFFRAQDVVEESLA
;
A
#
# COMPACT_ATOMS: atom_id res chain seq x y z
N PRO A 1 23.45 33.60 25.09
CA PRO A 1 22.13 33.59 24.44
C PRO A 1 22.23 32.88 23.09
N GLU A 2 21.71 31.66 23.00
CA GLU A 2 21.62 30.95 21.71
C GLU A 2 20.61 31.69 20.83
N PRO A 3 21.00 32.13 19.62
CA PRO A 3 20.08 32.83 18.72
C PRO A 3 18.95 31.89 18.28
N ASP A 4 17.71 32.39 18.31
CA ASP A 4 16.54 31.61 17.93
C ASP A 4 16.65 31.21 16.44
N PRO A 5 16.55 29.92 16.10
CA PRO A 5 16.68 29.46 14.72
C PRO A 5 15.71 30.15 13.76
N LEU A 6 14.52 30.56 14.24
CA LEU A 6 13.54 31.30 13.43
C LEU A 6 14.00 32.71 13.06
N GLU A 7 14.67 33.39 13.99
CA GLU A 7 15.18 34.75 13.80
C GLU A 7 16.34 34.75 12.79
N SER A 8 17.19 33.72 12.83
CA SER A 8 18.26 33.53 11.84
C SER A 8 17.74 33.28 10.42
N LEU A 9 16.61 32.57 10.29
CA LEU A 9 15.98 32.23 9.02
C LEU A 9 15.29 33.46 8.41
N LEU A 10 14.57 34.22 9.24
CA LEU A 10 13.96 35.50 8.85
C LEU A 10 15.02 36.50 8.38
N PHE A 11 16.12 36.63 9.12
CA PHE A 11 17.25 37.47 8.73
C PHE A 11 17.85 36.98 7.41
N ALA A 12 18.17 35.69 7.27
CA ALA A 12 18.75 35.14 6.04
C ALA A 12 17.86 35.35 4.80
N THR A 13 16.53 35.29 4.95
CA THR A 13 15.58 35.62 3.88
C THR A 13 15.49 37.12 3.60
N SER A 14 15.65 38.00 4.61
CA SER A 14 15.56 39.45 4.43
C SER A 14 16.81 40.05 3.82
N VAL A 15 18.00 39.51 4.13
CA VAL A 15 19.28 39.92 3.51
C VAL A 15 19.60 39.17 2.22
N GLY A 16 18.71 38.26 1.78
CA GLY A 16 18.87 37.54 0.51
C GLY A 16 20.08 36.61 0.48
N VAL A 17 20.52 36.08 1.62
CA VAL A 17 21.71 35.22 1.72
C VAL A 17 21.29 33.79 1.33
N PRO A 18 21.71 33.29 0.14
CA PRO A 18 21.13 32.08 -0.44
C PRO A 18 21.51 30.80 0.32
N SER A 19 22.61 30.80 1.09
CA SER A 19 23.14 29.61 1.78
C SER A 19 22.35 29.20 3.03
N GLY A 20 21.83 30.16 3.81
CA GLY A 20 21.07 29.87 5.04
C GLY A 20 19.62 29.45 4.80
N VAL A 21 19.00 30.03 3.78
CA VAL A 21 17.60 29.73 3.41
C VAL A 21 17.50 28.37 2.71
N SER A 22 18.43 28.07 1.80
CA SER A 22 18.45 26.80 1.07
C SER A 22 18.71 25.59 1.98
N SER A 23 19.64 25.71 2.93
CA SER A 23 19.95 24.67 3.91
C SER A 23 18.76 24.38 4.83
N SER A 24 18.06 25.43 5.27
CA SER A 24 16.86 25.31 6.11
C SER A 24 15.69 24.66 5.37
N VAL A 25 15.45 25.02 4.12
CA VAL A 25 14.41 24.37 3.29
C VAL A 25 14.77 22.91 3.01
N ARG A 26 16.05 22.59 2.76
CA ARG A 26 16.54 21.21 2.60
C ARG A 26 16.29 20.40 3.87
N ALA A 27 16.60 20.96 5.05
CA ALA A 27 16.35 20.31 6.34
C ALA A 27 14.86 20.04 6.58
N ILE A 28 13.98 21.00 6.26
CA ILE A 28 12.52 20.82 6.40
C ILE A 28 12.00 19.75 5.43
N ARG A 29 12.47 19.74 4.17
CA ARG A 29 12.11 18.71 3.19
C ARG A 29 12.55 17.32 3.66
N GLN A 30 13.74 17.22 4.22
CA GLN A 30 14.29 15.97 4.73
C GLN A 30 13.56 15.47 5.98
N ALA A 31 13.17 16.37 6.89
CA ALA A 31 12.35 16.03 8.05
C ALA A 31 10.93 15.57 7.66
N ARG A 32 10.34 16.16 6.61
CA ARG A 32 9.05 15.69 6.06
C ARG A 32 9.19 14.35 5.35
N ALA A 33 10.22 14.19 4.53
CA ALA A 33 10.50 12.95 3.82
C ALA A 33 10.77 11.79 4.79
N SER A 34 11.51 12.01 5.88
CA SER A 34 11.80 10.97 6.87
C SER A 34 10.54 10.52 7.63
N ARG A 35 9.66 11.47 7.99
CA ARG A 35 8.37 11.16 8.62
C ARG A 35 7.43 10.43 7.66
N LEU A 36 7.38 10.85 6.40
CA LEU A 36 6.58 10.19 5.36
C LEU A 36 7.11 8.76 5.10
N ALA A 37 8.42 8.60 4.97
CA ALA A 37 9.06 7.29 4.77
C ALA A 37 8.84 6.36 5.97
N ALA A 38 8.88 6.88 7.20
CA ALA A 38 8.57 6.11 8.40
C ALA A 38 7.10 5.66 8.45
N ALA A 39 6.16 6.51 8.01
CA ALA A 39 4.75 6.18 7.89
C ALA A 39 4.49 5.16 6.75
N GLN A 40 5.11 5.37 5.58
CA GLN A 40 5.04 4.50 4.41
C GLN A 40 5.67 3.13 4.65
N ARG A 41 6.60 2.99 5.60
CA ARG A 41 7.15 1.68 5.99
C ARG A 41 6.18 0.83 6.82
N LYS A 42 5.34 1.47 7.64
CA LYS A 42 4.40 0.77 8.54
C LYS A 42 3.06 0.47 7.89
N PHE A 43 2.61 1.33 6.98
CA PHE A 43 1.32 1.21 6.30
C PHE A 43 1.13 -0.07 5.44
N PRO A 44 2.10 -0.52 4.62
CA PRO A 44 1.88 -1.64 3.70
C PRO A 44 1.75 -2.99 4.40
N ALA A 45 2.48 -3.20 5.51
CA ALA A 45 2.41 -4.46 6.26
C ALA A 45 1.05 -4.66 6.93
N ALA A 46 0.48 -3.60 7.52
CA ALA A 46 -0.84 -3.65 8.11
C ALA A 46 -1.94 -3.90 7.05
N HIS A 47 -1.81 -3.28 5.87
CA HIS A 47 -2.77 -3.46 4.78
C HIS A 47 -2.71 -4.88 4.19
N LEU A 48 -1.51 -5.47 4.05
CA LEU A 48 -1.32 -6.86 3.62
C LEU A 48 -1.94 -7.85 4.62
N LEU A 49 -1.78 -7.61 5.93
CA LEU A 49 -2.40 -8.44 6.96
C LEU A 49 -3.92 -8.37 6.90
N LEU A 50 -4.48 -7.16 6.84
CA LEU A 50 -5.94 -6.96 6.78
C LEU A 50 -6.52 -7.62 5.52
N LEU A 51 -5.84 -7.45 4.38
CA LEU A 51 -6.22 -8.05 3.10
C LEU A 51 -6.17 -9.59 3.16
N GLY A 52 -5.16 -10.16 3.82
CA GLY A 52 -5.05 -11.60 4.02
C GLY A 52 -6.17 -12.16 4.90
N VAL A 53 -6.47 -11.50 6.02
CA VAL A 53 -7.57 -11.89 6.92
C VAL A 53 -8.93 -11.78 6.22
N PHE A 54 -9.17 -10.69 5.50
CA PHE A 54 -10.40 -10.50 4.74
C PHE A 54 -10.54 -11.56 3.63
N GLY A 55 -9.48 -11.80 2.87
CA GLY A 55 -9.48 -12.79 1.79
C GLY A 55 -9.74 -14.21 2.32
N THR A 56 -9.07 -14.62 3.40
CA THR A 56 -9.28 -15.93 4.02
C THR A 56 -10.70 -16.10 4.58
N CYS A 57 -11.24 -15.08 5.25
CA CYS A 57 -12.62 -15.10 5.75
C CYS A 57 -13.63 -15.22 4.59
N SER A 58 -13.48 -14.39 3.56
CA SER A 58 -14.35 -14.38 2.38
C SER A 58 -14.34 -15.72 1.64
N LEU A 59 -13.16 -16.30 1.41
CA LEU A 59 -13.01 -17.62 0.77
C LEU A 59 -13.62 -18.73 1.61
N SER A 60 -13.46 -18.68 2.93
CA SER A 60 -14.01 -19.69 3.84
C SER A 60 -15.54 -19.67 3.83
N ILE A 61 -16.15 -18.48 3.83
CA ILE A 61 -17.61 -18.32 3.71
C ILE A 61 -18.10 -18.86 2.37
N PHE A 62 -17.41 -18.54 1.27
CA PHE A 62 -17.76 -19.06 -0.05
C PHE A 62 -17.65 -20.58 -0.16
N LEU A 63 -16.60 -21.17 0.42
CA LEU A 63 -16.44 -22.64 0.47
C LEU A 63 -17.54 -23.29 1.30
N LEU A 64 -17.86 -22.73 2.47
CA LEU A 64 -18.95 -23.22 3.32
C LEU A 64 -20.30 -23.11 2.62
N LEU A 65 -20.55 -22.00 1.92
CA LEU A 65 -21.76 -21.79 1.14
C LEU A 65 -21.86 -22.79 -0.01
N GLY A 66 -20.77 -23.01 -0.76
CA GLY A 66 -20.71 -23.99 -1.84
C GLY A 66 -20.92 -25.42 -1.37
N ALA A 67 -20.31 -25.80 -0.23
CA ALA A 67 -20.51 -27.11 0.38
C ALA A 67 -21.95 -27.31 0.87
N GLY A 68 -22.55 -26.29 1.47
CA GLY A 68 -23.95 -26.31 1.89
C GLY A 68 -24.88 -26.50 0.68
N LEU A 69 -24.67 -25.73 -0.39
CA LEU A 69 -25.49 -25.79 -1.60
C LEU A 69 -25.39 -27.14 -2.32
N ALA A 70 -24.20 -27.74 -2.35
CA ALA A 70 -23.97 -29.07 -2.93
C ALA A 70 -24.72 -30.18 -2.17
N GLY A 71 -25.07 -29.97 -0.90
CA GLY A 71 -25.89 -30.90 -0.12
C GLY A 71 -27.39 -30.84 -0.45
N PHE A 72 -27.87 -29.73 -1.03
CA PHE A 72 -29.29 -29.53 -1.38
C PHE A 72 -29.59 -29.73 -2.86
N GLU A 73 -28.62 -29.49 -3.75
CA GLU A 73 -28.79 -29.69 -5.18
C GLU A 73 -28.48 -31.13 -5.62
N ALA A 74 -29.35 -31.72 -6.42
CA ALA A 74 -29.10 -33.02 -7.03
C ALA A 74 -27.94 -32.93 -8.06
N PHE A 75 -27.16 -34.01 -8.21
CA PHE A 75 -25.97 -34.14 -9.07
C PHE A 75 -26.22 -33.97 -10.59
N GLU A 76 -27.38 -33.50 -11.03
CA GLU A 76 -27.67 -33.25 -12.45
C GLU A 76 -27.17 -31.86 -12.89
N ALA A 77 -25.85 -31.71 -12.92
CA ALA A 77 -25.11 -30.49 -13.26
C ALA A 77 -25.45 -29.84 -14.62
N SER A 78 -26.32 -30.44 -15.45
CA SER A 78 -26.65 -29.94 -16.80
C SER A 78 -27.95 -29.14 -16.90
N LYS A 79 -28.74 -29.02 -15.83
CA LYS A 79 -29.99 -28.26 -15.88
C LYS A 79 -29.74 -26.74 -15.72
N PRO A 80 -30.28 -25.88 -16.60
CA PRO A 80 -30.20 -24.43 -16.43
C PRO A 80 -30.96 -24.02 -15.17
N GLY A 81 -30.27 -23.37 -14.23
CA GLY A 81 -30.83 -22.97 -12.93
C GLY A 81 -30.08 -23.49 -11.71
N HIS A 82 -29.08 -24.36 -11.90
CA HIS A 82 -28.21 -24.80 -10.81
C HIS A 82 -27.43 -23.62 -10.22
N LEU A 83 -27.65 -23.37 -8.93
CA LEU A 83 -27.00 -22.29 -8.22
C LEU A 83 -25.50 -22.54 -8.11
N LEU A 84 -25.05 -23.79 -8.06
CA LEU A 84 -23.62 -24.12 -8.12
C LEU A 84 -22.96 -23.65 -9.43
N ALA A 85 -23.67 -23.76 -10.56
CA ALA A 85 -23.15 -23.37 -11.86
C ALA A 85 -22.98 -21.84 -11.97
N ILE A 86 -23.80 -21.06 -11.26
CA ILE A 86 -23.68 -19.60 -11.14
C ILE A 86 -22.62 -19.22 -10.10
N LEU A 87 -22.50 -19.99 -9.02
CA LEU A 87 -21.58 -19.73 -7.91
C LEU A 87 -20.12 -19.97 -8.33
N ALA A 88 -19.84 -20.98 -9.17
CA ALA A 88 -18.49 -21.32 -9.63
C ALA A 88 -17.75 -20.15 -10.33
N PRO A 89 -18.32 -19.47 -11.35
CA PRO A 89 -17.66 -18.32 -11.97
C PRO A 89 -17.55 -17.11 -11.02
N LEU A 90 -18.53 -16.89 -10.14
CA LEU A 90 -18.47 -15.82 -9.13
C LEU A 90 -17.32 -16.05 -8.13
N PHE A 91 -17.15 -17.29 -7.68
CA PHE A 91 -16.02 -17.68 -6.84
C PHE A 91 -14.68 -17.46 -7.56
N GLY A 92 -14.58 -17.87 -8.84
CA GLY A 92 -13.39 -17.62 -9.66
C GLY A 92 -13.06 -16.13 -9.78
N LEU A 93 -14.07 -15.29 -10.01
CA LEU A 93 -13.91 -13.84 -10.08
C LEU A 93 -13.44 -13.26 -8.74
N LEU A 94 -14.03 -13.69 -7.63
CA LEU A 94 -13.67 -13.25 -6.28
C LEU A 94 -12.22 -13.62 -5.93
N VAL A 95 -11.80 -14.86 -6.22
CA VAL A 95 -10.40 -15.31 -6.04
C VAL A 95 -9.45 -14.47 -6.90
N SER A 96 -9.82 -14.20 -8.15
CA SER A 96 -9.01 -13.39 -9.09
C SER A 96 -8.81 -11.96 -8.59
N VAL A 97 -9.88 -11.29 -8.15
CA VAL A 97 -9.81 -9.92 -7.60
C VAL A 97 -8.94 -9.88 -6.33
N GLN A 98 -9.08 -10.88 -5.46
CA GLN A 98 -8.28 -10.97 -4.24
C GLN A 98 -6.80 -11.20 -4.55
N ALA A 99 -6.49 -12.09 -5.51
CA ALA A 99 -5.12 -12.37 -5.95
C ALA A 99 -4.48 -11.16 -6.64
N LEU A 100 -5.23 -10.46 -7.50
CA LEU A 100 -4.78 -9.24 -8.17
C LEU A 100 -4.46 -8.15 -7.14
N THR A 101 -5.35 -7.95 -6.17
CA THR A 101 -5.15 -6.96 -5.10
C THR A 101 -3.91 -7.29 -4.26
N ALA A 102 -3.72 -8.56 -3.92
CA ALA A 102 -2.53 -9.01 -3.20
C ALA A 102 -1.24 -8.83 -4.02
N ALA A 103 -1.29 -9.09 -5.34
CA ALA A 103 -0.15 -8.89 -6.24
C ALA A 103 0.25 -7.42 -6.35
N VAL A 104 -0.71 -6.53 -6.62
CA VAL A 104 -0.48 -5.08 -6.68
C VAL A 104 0.08 -4.58 -5.35
N LEU A 105 -0.51 -4.99 -4.23
CA LEU A 105 -0.06 -4.54 -2.92
C LEU A 105 1.33 -5.07 -2.58
N ARG A 106 1.65 -6.30 -3.01
CA ARG A 106 2.99 -6.87 -2.86
C ARG A 106 4.02 -6.11 -3.67
N GLU A 107 3.72 -5.75 -4.92
CA GLU A 107 4.59 -4.92 -5.76
C GLU A 107 4.85 -3.55 -5.11
N LEU A 108 3.80 -2.89 -4.62
CA LEU A 108 3.91 -1.61 -3.90
C LEU A 108 4.66 -1.73 -2.57
N SER A 109 4.64 -2.91 -1.93
CA SER A 109 5.30 -3.14 -0.64
C SER A 109 6.79 -3.44 -0.75
N LEU A 110 7.30 -3.83 -1.92
CA LEU A 110 8.70 -4.19 -2.12
C LEU A 110 9.54 -2.91 -2.28
N PRO A 111 10.44 -2.58 -1.32
CA PRO A 111 11.20 -1.33 -1.34
C PRO A 111 12.34 -1.29 -2.39
N GLY A 112 12.34 -2.19 -3.39
CA GLY A 112 13.39 -2.27 -4.41
C GLY A 112 12.97 -2.97 -5.71
N GLY A 113 11.67 -3.10 -5.98
CA GLY A 113 11.13 -3.98 -7.01
C GLY A 113 10.66 -3.29 -8.30
N SER A 114 11.45 -2.38 -8.86
CA SER A 114 11.53 -2.05 -10.29
C SER A 114 12.35 -0.77 -10.46
N GLN A 115 13.09 -0.68 -11.54
CA GLN A 115 14.02 0.41 -11.87
C GLN A 115 13.37 1.81 -11.98
N PHE A 116 12.07 1.95 -11.71
CA PHE A 116 11.30 3.17 -11.94
C PHE A 116 11.04 4.04 -10.70
N PHE A 117 11.07 3.51 -9.47
CA PHE A 117 10.75 4.29 -8.27
C PHE A 117 11.80 4.11 -7.16
N ARG A 118 13.02 4.56 -7.46
CA ARG A 118 14.18 4.53 -6.57
C ARG A 118 14.16 5.75 -5.64
N ALA A 119 13.17 5.81 -4.75
CA ALA A 119 13.04 6.89 -3.78
C ALA A 119 14.23 6.94 -2.79
N GLN A 120 14.93 5.82 -2.59
CA GLN A 120 16.13 5.75 -1.74
C GLN A 120 17.36 6.34 -2.42
N ASP A 121 17.53 6.13 -3.73
CA ASP A 121 18.61 6.76 -4.50
C ASP A 121 18.48 8.28 -4.53
N VAL A 122 17.27 8.82 -4.67
CA VAL A 122 17.06 10.28 -4.61
C VAL A 122 17.44 10.83 -3.23
N VAL A 123 17.21 10.06 -2.16
CA VAL A 123 17.61 10.45 -0.80
C VAL A 123 19.13 10.38 -0.62
N GLU A 124 19.78 9.32 -1.11
CA GLU A 124 21.25 9.19 -1.08
C GLU A 124 21.95 10.22 -1.98
N GLU A 125 21.42 10.49 -3.18
CA GLU A 125 21.91 11.51 -4.09
C GLU A 125 21.67 12.92 -3.53
N SER A 126 20.61 13.12 -2.74
CA SER A 126 20.41 14.35 -1.96
C SER A 126 21.21 14.41 -0.66
N LEU A 127 22.02 13.40 -0.36
CA LEU A 127 22.94 13.36 0.78
C LEU A 127 24.42 13.44 0.34
N ALA A 128 24.72 13.16 -0.92
CA ALA A 128 25.97 13.50 -1.60
C ALA A 128 26.03 15.02 -1.94
#